data_AF-A0AA41XIW2-F1
#
_entry.id   AF-A0AA41XIW2-F1
#
_cell.length_a   1.000
_cell.length_b   1.000
_cell.length_c   1.000
_cell.angle_alpha   90.00
_cell.angle_beta   90.00
_cell.angle_gamma   90.00
#
_symmetry.space_group_name_H-M   'P 1'
#
loop_
_entity.id
_entity.type
_entity.pdbx_description
1 polymer ?
#
loop_
_entity_poly.entity_id
_entity_poly.type
_entity_poly.pdbx_seq_one_letter_code
_entity_poly.pdbx_strand_id
1 'polypeptide(L)'
;MFTSSSRALDSALLRFVPPESVSSVDAQAYGRGLAAGTYRREWSWLALLDGAVVARGVWWGPVGSVHPVELRCLAVDATVPHPEVWGAALIRCAHREFAEAGAILAPDLVVEVDSTRRTEPDVVAALAWRQEAARQAGLPVVTETVVESAASPLARVTFSARPLVAPAAAAQPALR
;
A
#
# COMPACT_ATOMS: atom_id res chain seq x y z
N MET A 1 9.47 -6.99 15.91
CA MET A 1 9.71 -5.53 16.03
C MET A 1 9.22 -4.83 14.77
N PHE A 2 8.63 -3.64 14.87
CA PHE A 2 8.22 -2.81 13.73
C PHE A 2 8.95 -1.48 13.79
N THR A 3 9.51 -1.02 12.67
CA THR A 3 10.31 0.21 12.65
C THR A 3 10.30 0.86 11.27
N SER A 4 10.39 2.19 11.23
CA SER A 4 10.66 2.93 10.01
C SER A 4 12.07 2.63 9.49
N SER A 5 12.24 2.75 8.18
CA SER A 5 13.51 2.48 7.53
C SER A 5 14.49 3.60 7.85
N SER A 6 15.76 3.23 7.90
CA SER A 6 16.89 4.16 7.94
C SER A 6 17.85 3.80 6.82
N ARG A 7 18.85 4.65 6.56
CA ARG A 7 19.88 4.34 5.55
C ARG A 7 20.56 2.98 5.83
N ALA A 8 20.70 2.61 7.10
CA ALA A 8 21.27 1.31 7.49
C ALA A 8 20.38 0.12 7.07
N LEU A 9 19.08 0.34 6.91
CA LEU A 9 18.09 -0.69 6.56
C LEU A 9 17.76 -0.72 5.06
N ASP A 10 18.25 0.22 4.26
CA ASP A 10 17.97 0.28 2.81
C ASP A 10 18.30 -1.04 2.10
N SER A 11 19.43 -1.68 2.44
CA SER A 11 19.80 -2.96 1.81
C SER A 11 18.81 -4.07 2.16
N ALA A 12 18.31 -4.11 3.39
CA ALA A 12 17.32 -5.09 3.81
C ALA A 12 15.95 -4.81 3.17
N LEU A 13 15.56 -3.55 3.11
CA LEU A 13 14.36 -3.08 2.42
C LEU A 13 14.37 -3.49 0.94
N LEU A 14 15.48 -3.26 0.23
CA LEU A 14 15.58 -3.49 -1.21
C LEU A 14 15.78 -4.97 -1.59
N ARG A 15 16.39 -5.77 -0.71
CA ARG A 15 16.56 -7.21 -0.93
C ARG A 15 15.30 -8.01 -0.59
N PHE A 16 14.40 -7.44 0.22
CA PHE A 16 13.11 -8.04 0.49
C PHE A 16 12.18 -7.86 -0.71
N VAL A 17 12.24 -8.83 -1.62
CA VAL A 17 11.40 -8.93 -2.81
C VAL A 17 10.63 -10.25 -2.70
N PRO A 18 9.42 -10.26 -2.12
CA PRO A 18 8.59 -11.46 -2.23
C PRO A 18 8.25 -11.70 -3.70
N PRO A 19 8.03 -12.96 -4.10
CA PRO A 19 7.41 -13.24 -5.38
C PRO A 19 5.96 -12.74 -5.32
N GLU A 20 5.71 -11.52 -5.78
CA GLU A 20 4.39 -10.90 -5.71
C GLU A 20 3.67 -11.00 -7.06
N SER A 21 2.46 -11.58 -7.05
CA SER A 21 1.54 -11.58 -8.20
C SER A 21 0.81 -10.24 -8.40
N VAL A 22 1.14 -9.23 -7.58
CA VAL A 22 0.54 -7.90 -7.57
C VAL A 22 1.65 -6.83 -7.64
N SER A 23 1.28 -5.57 -7.90
CA SER A 23 2.25 -4.47 -7.98
C SER A 23 3.14 -4.39 -6.74
N SER A 24 4.44 -4.29 -6.96
CA SER A 24 5.44 -4.09 -5.92
C SER A 24 6.36 -2.92 -6.28
N VAL A 25 6.95 -2.29 -5.27
CA VAL A 25 7.96 -1.26 -5.47
C VAL A 25 9.33 -1.93 -5.50
N ASP A 26 9.88 -2.12 -6.69
CA ASP A 26 11.24 -2.64 -6.87
C ASP A 26 12.31 -1.63 -6.44
N ALA A 27 13.58 -2.07 -6.42
CA ALA A 27 14.68 -1.23 -5.98
C ALA A 27 14.92 0.00 -6.86
N GLN A 28 14.67 -0.11 -8.17
CA GLN A 28 14.86 0.97 -9.13
C GLN A 28 13.75 2.02 -8.97
N ALA A 29 12.50 1.59 -8.83
CA ALA A 29 11.35 2.43 -8.54
C ALA A 29 11.50 3.14 -7.19
N TYR A 30 11.95 2.42 -6.16
CA TYR A 30 12.23 3.02 -4.86
C TYR A 30 13.32 4.10 -4.95
N GLY A 31 14.44 3.81 -5.60
CA GLY A 31 15.54 4.76 -5.80
C GLY A 31 15.12 6.02 -6.56
N ARG A 32 14.32 5.87 -7.62
CA ARG A 32 13.74 7.03 -8.35
C ARG A 32 12.84 7.87 -7.45
N GLY A 33 11.96 7.23 -6.67
CA GLY A 33 11.06 7.97 -5.80
C GLY A 33 11.76 8.64 -4.61
N LEU A 34 12.84 8.04 -4.08
CA LEU A 34 13.72 8.72 -3.12
C LEU A 34 14.35 9.98 -3.72
N ALA A 35 14.86 9.90 -4.95
CA ALA A 35 15.45 11.04 -5.64
C ALA A 35 14.42 12.15 -5.94
N ALA A 36 13.19 11.77 -6.24
CA ALA A 36 12.08 12.69 -6.48
C ALA A 36 11.40 13.21 -5.19
N GLY A 37 11.73 12.66 -4.02
CA GLY A 37 11.07 12.95 -2.74
C GLY A 37 9.64 12.40 -2.62
N THR A 38 9.23 11.50 -3.52
CA THR A 38 7.92 10.84 -3.51
C THR A 38 7.90 9.56 -2.67
N TYR A 39 9.06 8.98 -2.41
CA TYR A 39 9.30 8.01 -1.35
C TYR A 39 10.26 8.61 -0.33
N ARG A 40 10.15 8.17 0.92
CA ARG A 40 11.07 8.54 2.00
C ARG A 40 11.34 7.36 2.90
N ARG A 41 12.47 7.40 3.62
CA ARG A 41 12.88 6.30 4.51
C ARG A 41 11.99 6.25 5.74
N GLU A 42 11.67 7.41 6.29
CA GLU A 42 10.69 7.60 7.36
C GLU A 42 9.27 7.14 6.96
N TRP A 43 8.97 7.03 5.66
CA TRP A 43 7.70 6.52 5.13
C TRP A 43 7.78 5.05 4.69
N SER A 44 8.92 4.40 4.87
CA SER A 44 9.11 2.99 4.55
C SER A 44 9.25 2.23 5.87
N TRP A 45 8.59 1.09 6.02
CA TRP A 45 8.55 0.36 7.28
C TRP A 45 8.90 -1.10 7.09
N LEU A 46 9.51 -1.68 8.13
CA LEU A 46 9.92 -3.07 8.20
C LEU A 46 9.34 -3.72 9.45
N ALA A 47 8.93 -4.98 9.31
CA ALA A 47 8.73 -5.90 10.42
C ALA A 47 9.92 -6.85 10.49
N LEU A 48 10.49 -6.98 11.69
CA LEU A 48 11.63 -7.83 11.98
C LEU A 48 11.22 -8.94 12.95
N LEU A 49 11.58 -10.18 12.62
CA LEU A 49 11.51 -11.36 13.49
C LEU A 49 12.92 -11.94 13.60
N ASP A 50 13.46 -12.02 14.81
CA ASP A 50 14.82 -12.49 15.09
C ASP A 50 15.91 -11.82 14.22
N GLY A 51 15.72 -10.53 13.92
CA GLY A 51 16.64 -9.74 13.09
C GLY A 51 16.45 -9.90 11.58
N ALA A 52 15.62 -10.83 11.12
CA ALA A 52 15.25 -11.00 9.72
C ALA A 52 14.03 -10.15 9.36
N VAL A 53 14.03 -9.56 8.16
CA VAL A 53 12.84 -8.86 7.62
C VAL A 53 11.80 -9.89 7.24
N VAL A 54 10.60 -9.77 7.81
CA VAL A 54 9.45 -10.63 7.51
C VAL A 54 8.30 -9.88 6.87
N ALA A 55 8.28 -8.55 6.95
CA ALA A 55 7.33 -7.72 6.20
C ALA A 55 7.93 -6.36 5.87
N ARG A 56 7.42 -5.76 4.80
CA ARG A 56 7.79 -4.43 4.32
C ARG A 56 6.55 -3.67 3.86
N GLY A 57 6.52 -2.38 4.17
CA GLY A 57 5.59 -1.42 3.58
C GLY A 57 6.31 -0.21 3.02
N VAL A 58 5.90 0.26 1.86
CA VAL A 58 6.44 1.49 1.24
C VAL A 58 5.30 2.46 0.98
N TRP A 59 5.32 3.58 1.68
CA TRP A 59 4.37 4.65 1.48
C TRP A 59 4.91 5.74 0.55
N TRP A 60 4.00 6.26 -0.25
CA TRP A 60 4.20 7.26 -1.28
C TRP A 60 3.50 8.56 -0.90
N GLY A 61 4.08 9.69 -1.33
CA GLY A 61 3.45 11.00 -1.34
C GLY A 61 3.77 11.76 -2.62
N PRO A 62 2.93 12.73 -3.04
CA PRO A 62 3.29 13.63 -4.12
C PRO A 62 4.51 14.49 -3.75
N VAL A 63 5.20 15.03 -4.76
CA VAL A 63 6.35 15.92 -4.54
C VAL A 63 5.94 17.09 -3.65
N GLY A 64 6.75 17.37 -2.63
CA GLY A 64 6.48 18.43 -1.65
C GLY A 64 5.52 18.02 -0.52
N SER A 65 4.97 16.81 -0.53
CA SER A 65 4.13 16.33 0.56
C SER A 65 4.93 16.18 1.85
N VAL A 66 4.31 16.59 2.96
CA VAL A 66 4.85 16.44 4.33
C VAL A 66 4.56 15.05 4.90
N HIS A 67 3.46 14.42 4.47
CA HIS A 67 3.04 13.09 4.90
C HIS A 67 2.74 12.18 3.69
N PRO A 68 2.87 10.86 3.84
CA PRO A 68 2.46 9.96 2.78
C PRO A 68 0.94 9.97 2.62
N VAL A 69 0.47 9.60 1.42
CA VAL A 69 -0.97 9.51 1.09
C VAL A 69 -1.40 8.10 0.72
N GLU A 70 -0.47 7.25 0.26
CA GLU A 70 -0.78 5.89 -0.18
C GLU A 70 0.32 4.90 0.22
N LEU A 71 -0.08 3.74 0.74
CA LEU A 71 0.76 2.54 0.84
C LEU A 71 0.74 1.84 -0.53
N ARG A 72 1.89 1.87 -1.22
CA ARG A 72 2.04 1.36 -2.61
C ARG A 72 2.65 -0.03 -2.71
N CYS A 73 3.26 -0.52 -1.63
CA CYS A 73 3.78 -1.87 -1.53
C CYS A 73 3.52 -2.36 -0.12
N LEU A 74 2.82 -3.49 0.01
CA LEU A 74 2.68 -4.23 1.26
C LEU A 74 3.09 -5.66 0.97
N ALA A 75 4.17 -6.09 1.59
CA ALA A 75 4.88 -7.33 1.31
C ALA A 75 5.11 -8.08 2.62
N VAL A 76 4.82 -9.38 2.64
CA VAL A 76 5.05 -10.27 3.78
C VAL A 76 5.71 -11.54 3.28
N ASP A 77 6.67 -12.04 4.04
CA ASP A 77 7.42 -13.24 3.71
C ASP A 77 6.47 -14.45 3.69
N ALA A 78 6.55 -15.29 2.66
CA ALA A 78 5.66 -16.44 2.52
C ALA A 78 5.91 -17.54 3.58
N THR A 79 7.05 -17.50 4.28
CA THR A 79 7.40 -18.45 5.33
C THR A 79 6.75 -18.14 6.67
N VAL A 80 6.26 -16.90 6.89
CA VAL A 80 5.53 -16.56 8.12
C VAL A 80 4.04 -16.84 7.96
N PRO A 81 3.39 -17.48 8.94
CA PRO A 81 1.95 -17.70 8.89
C PRO A 81 1.21 -16.36 9.10
N HIS A 82 -0.04 -16.31 8.65
CA HIS A 82 -0.94 -15.18 8.86
C HIS A 82 -0.41 -13.85 8.31
N PRO A 83 -0.15 -13.74 7.00
CA PRO A 83 0.38 -12.50 6.41
C PRO A 83 -0.53 -11.28 6.66
N GLU A 84 -1.84 -11.50 6.79
CA GLU A 84 -2.82 -10.48 7.15
C GLU A 84 -2.54 -9.82 8.51
N VAL A 85 -2.05 -10.58 9.49
CA VAL A 85 -1.76 -10.09 10.85
C VAL A 85 -0.49 -9.22 10.82
N TRP A 86 0.56 -9.68 10.13
CA TRP A 86 1.80 -8.92 9.96
C TRP A 86 1.57 -7.64 9.17
N GLY A 87 0.83 -7.72 8.06
CA GLY A 87 0.47 -6.57 7.25
C GLY A 87 -0.33 -5.54 8.04
N ALA A 88 -1.36 -5.98 8.78
CA ALA A 88 -2.18 -5.08 9.60
C ALA A 88 -1.37 -4.40 10.71
N ALA A 89 -0.50 -5.16 11.40
CA ALA A 89 0.34 -4.60 12.44
C ALA A 89 1.34 -3.57 11.89
N LEU A 90 1.92 -3.83 10.72
CA LEU A 90 2.81 -2.89 10.05
C LEU A 90 2.09 -1.60 9.66
N ILE A 91 0.88 -1.70 9.06
CA ILE A 91 0.06 -0.53 8.71
C ILE A 91 -0.25 0.30 9.95
N ARG A 92 -0.75 -0.33 11.03
CA ARG A 92 -1.12 0.39 12.26
C ARG A 92 0.07 1.07 12.92
N CYS A 93 1.25 0.45 12.91
CA CYS A 93 2.45 1.07 13.48
C CYS A 93 2.87 2.31 12.68
N ALA A 94 2.93 2.19 11.35
CA ALA A 94 3.30 3.30 10.48
C ALA A 94 2.29 4.45 10.55
N HIS A 95 0.99 4.14 10.46
CA HIS A 95 -0.07 5.14 10.50
C HIS A 95 -0.13 5.87 11.84
N ARG A 96 0.15 5.19 12.96
CA ARG A 96 0.25 5.84 14.27
C ARG A 96 1.38 6.87 14.29
N GLU A 97 2.57 6.51 13.80
CA GLU A 97 3.70 7.45 13.75
C GLU A 97 3.41 8.63 12.80
N PHE A 98 2.75 8.39 11.67
CA PHE A 98 2.33 9.48 10.79
C PHE A 98 1.32 10.42 11.44
N ALA A 99 0.34 9.87 12.17
CA ALA A 99 -0.63 10.66 12.92
C ALA A 99 0.03 11.48 14.04
N GLU A 100 0.95 10.88 14.79
CA GLU A 100 1.76 11.58 15.81
C GLU A 100 2.63 12.68 15.21
N ALA A 101 3.10 12.50 13.96
CA ALA A 101 3.81 13.51 13.20
C ALA A 101 2.90 14.60 12.58
N GLY A 102 1.57 14.50 12.73
CA GLY A 102 0.62 15.52 12.27
C GLY A 102 -0.15 15.18 10.99
N ALA A 103 -0.08 13.94 10.48
CA ALA A 103 -0.88 13.53 9.33
C ALA A 103 -2.38 13.57 9.69
N ILE A 104 -3.16 14.32 8.91
CA ILE A 104 -4.60 14.49 9.14
C ILE A 104 -5.39 13.27 8.64
N LEU A 105 -4.94 12.66 7.55
CA LEU A 105 -5.59 11.52 6.91
C LEU A 105 -4.69 10.29 6.98
N ALA A 106 -5.30 9.14 7.28
CA ALA A 106 -4.65 7.86 7.13
C ALA A 106 -4.36 7.58 5.64
N PRO A 107 -3.14 7.16 5.28
CA PRO A 107 -2.84 6.75 3.91
C PRO A 107 -3.71 5.57 3.45
N ASP A 108 -4.17 5.58 2.20
CA ASP A 108 -4.89 4.44 1.62
C ASP A 108 -3.93 3.29 1.31
N LEU A 109 -4.37 2.03 1.39
CA LEU A 109 -3.65 0.93 0.75
C LEU A 109 -4.08 0.82 -0.71
N VAL A 110 -3.11 0.80 -1.61
CA VAL A 110 -3.35 0.69 -3.05
C VAL A 110 -2.62 -0.54 -3.57
N VAL A 111 -3.36 -1.41 -4.25
CA VAL A 111 -2.82 -2.57 -4.95
C VAL A 111 -3.19 -2.47 -6.42
N GLU A 112 -2.20 -2.43 -7.30
CA GLU A 112 -2.40 -2.47 -8.75
C GLU A 112 -2.18 -3.90 -9.24
N VAL A 113 -3.09 -4.39 -10.08
CA VAL A 113 -2.99 -5.70 -10.70
C VAL A 113 -3.28 -5.58 -12.19
N ASP A 114 -2.65 -6.41 -13.01
CA ASP A 114 -3.09 -6.56 -14.40
C ASP A 114 -4.54 -7.02 -14.41
N SER A 115 -5.44 -6.23 -15.01
CA SER A 115 -6.88 -6.54 -14.96
C SER A 115 -7.21 -7.85 -15.67
N THR A 116 -6.37 -8.28 -16.62
CA THR A 116 -6.55 -9.57 -17.33
C THR A 116 -6.22 -10.77 -16.44
N ARG A 117 -5.36 -10.58 -15.44
CA ARG A 117 -4.96 -11.61 -14.46
C ARG A 117 -5.77 -11.56 -13.16
N ARG A 118 -6.73 -10.63 -13.06
CA ARG A 118 -7.48 -10.30 -11.82
C ARG A 118 -8.15 -11.50 -11.13
N THR A 119 -8.50 -12.52 -11.91
CA THR A 119 -9.19 -13.74 -11.46
C THR A 119 -8.25 -14.94 -11.31
N GLU A 120 -6.96 -14.80 -11.62
CA GLU A 120 -5.99 -15.87 -11.43
C GLU A 120 -5.86 -16.21 -9.94
N PRO A 121 -5.74 -17.51 -9.57
CA PRO A 121 -5.78 -17.92 -8.16
C PRO A 121 -4.72 -17.27 -7.27
N ASP A 122 -3.53 -17.03 -7.80
CA ASP A 122 -2.42 -16.38 -7.09
C ASP A 122 -2.69 -14.89 -6.84
N VAL A 123 -3.27 -14.17 -7.82
CA VAL A 123 -3.70 -12.78 -7.67
C VAL A 123 -4.85 -12.65 -6.67
N VAL A 124 -5.84 -13.54 -6.75
CA VAL A 124 -6.96 -13.58 -5.80
C VAL A 124 -6.47 -13.82 -4.38
N ALA A 125 -5.57 -14.80 -4.18
CA ALA A 125 -4.98 -15.08 -2.86
C ALA A 125 -4.15 -13.90 -2.34
N ALA A 126 -3.36 -13.27 -3.21
CA ALA A 126 -2.55 -12.09 -2.88
C ALA A 126 -3.39 -10.87 -2.48
N LEU A 127 -4.55 -10.66 -3.12
CA LEU A 127 -5.49 -9.60 -2.76
C LEU A 127 -6.25 -9.92 -1.47
N ALA A 128 -6.66 -11.17 -1.28
CA ALA A 128 -7.49 -11.58 -0.14
C ALA A 128 -6.83 -11.26 1.21
N TRP A 129 -5.57 -11.63 1.42
CA TRP A 129 -4.90 -11.35 2.69
C TRP A 129 -4.63 -9.85 2.88
N ARG A 130 -4.39 -9.09 1.79
CA ARG A 130 -4.20 -7.63 1.84
C ARG A 130 -5.48 -6.90 2.19
N GLN A 131 -6.61 -7.35 1.66
CA GLN A 131 -7.92 -6.86 2.04
C GLN A 131 -8.18 -7.09 3.53
N GLU A 132 -7.85 -8.28 4.03
CA GLU A 132 -8.01 -8.59 5.45
C GLU A 132 -7.05 -7.78 6.34
N ALA A 133 -5.80 -7.60 5.90
CA ALA A 133 -4.84 -6.73 6.57
C ALA A 133 -5.33 -5.28 6.66
N ALA A 134 -5.84 -4.75 5.55
CA ALA A 134 -6.39 -3.40 5.45
C ALA A 134 -7.59 -3.23 6.38
N ARG A 135 -8.52 -4.18 6.38
CA ARG A 135 -9.69 -4.19 7.26
C ARG A 135 -9.27 -4.19 8.73
N GLN A 136 -8.34 -5.06 9.13
CA GLN A 136 -7.81 -5.11 10.50
C GLN A 136 -6.99 -3.87 10.89
N ALA A 137 -6.51 -3.10 9.91
CA ALA A 137 -5.81 -1.84 10.11
C ALA A 137 -6.73 -0.61 10.13
N GLY A 138 -8.05 -0.78 9.95
CA GLY A 138 -9.00 0.33 9.95
C GLY A 138 -9.23 0.95 8.56
N LEU A 139 -8.95 0.22 7.48
CA LEU A 139 -9.21 0.61 6.10
C LEU A 139 -10.31 -0.30 5.47
N PRO A 140 -11.57 -0.25 5.96
CA PRO A 140 -12.60 -1.22 5.58
C PRO A 140 -13.23 -0.97 4.21
N VAL A 141 -13.09 0.24 3.65
CA VAL A 141 -13.75 0.61 2.40
C VAL A 141 -12.90 0.16 1.23
N VAL A 142 -13.48 -0.59 0.30
CA VAL A 142 -12.80 -1.09 -0.91
C VAL A 142 -13.41 -0.45 -2.14
N THR A 143 -12.56 0.07 -3.03
CA THR A 143 -12.95 0.49 -4.38
C THR A 143 -12.03 -0.14 -5.40
N GLU A 144 -12.54 -0.35 -6.61
CA GLU A 144 -11.76 -0.85 -7.73
C GLU A 144 -12.05 0.02 -8.95
N THR A 145 -10.99 0.52 -9.59
CA THR A 145 -11.08 1.26 -10.85
C THR A 145 -10.15 0.64 -11.88
N VAL A 146 -10.57 0.63 -13.14
CA VAL A 146 -9.69 0.22 -14.24
C VAL A 146 -9.03 1.47 -14.80
N VAL A 147 -7.71 1.44 -14.87
CA VAL A 147 -6.88 2.51 -15.43
C VAL A 147 -6.23 1.99 -16.70
N GLU A 148 -6.41 2.72 -17.79
CA GLU A 148 -5.69 2.42 -19.03
C GLU A 148 -4.19 2.69 -18.83
N SER A 149 -3.36 1.72 -19.22
CA SER A 149 -1.90 1.82 -19.21
C SER A 149 -1.37 1.31 -20.55
N ALA A 150 -0.20 1.82 -20.95
CA ALA A 150 0.40 1.53 -22.26
C ALA A 150 0.72 0.04 -22.48
N ALA A 151 0.88 -0.75 -21.41
CA ALA A 151 1.19 -2.18 -21.50
C ALA A 151 -0.06 -3.07 -21.46
N SER A 152 -0.93 -2.86 -20.47
CA SER A 152 -2.17 -3.61 -20.22
C SER A 152 -3.07 -2.79 -19.29
N PRO A 153 -4.41 -2.86 -19.37
CA PRO A 153 -5.28 -2.26 -18.37
C PRO A 153 -4.93 -2.74 -16.95
N LEU A 154 -4.88 -1.79 -16.01
CA LEU A 154 -4.59 -2.06 -14.60
C LEU A 154 -5.85 -1.90 -13.77
N ALA A 155 -6.18 -2.91 -12.98
CA ALA A 155 -7.16 -2.76 -11.91
C ALA A 155 -6.45 -2.19 -10.67
N ARG A 156 -6.89 -1.00 -10.25
CA ARG A 156 -6.44 -0.32 -9.04
C ARG A 156 -7.42 -0.58 -7.91
N VAL A 157 -7.07 -1.47 -7.00
CA VAL A 157 -7.85 -1.77 -5.80
C VAL A 157 -7.37 -0.87 -4.66
N THR A 158 -8.26 -0.05 -4.12
CA THR A 158 -7.97 0.91 -3.04
C THR A 158 -8.72 0.54 -1.78
N PHE A 159 -8.01 0.50 -0.65
CA PHE A 159 -8.56 0.28 0.68
C PHE A 159 -8.41 1.56 1.51
N SER A 160 -9.51 2.09 2.03
CA SER A 160 -9.53 3.39 2.71
C SER A 160 -10.28 3.35 4.04
N ALA A 161 -9.91 4.25 4.94
CA ALA A 161 -10.72 4.62 6.09
C ALA A 161 -11.90 5.53 5.71
N ARG A 162 -11.85 6.14 4.51
CA ARG A 162 -12.83 7.14 4.07
C ARG A 162 -14.10 6.46 3.56
N PRO A 163 -15.29 6.89 4.01
CA PRO A 163 -16.54 6.35 3.50
C PRO A 163 -16.71 6.69 2.01
N LEU A 164 -17.40 5.82 1.27
CA LEU A 164 -17.81 6.12 -0.09
C LEU A 164 -18.81 7.27 -0.08
N VAL A 165 -18.45 8.38 -0.70
CA VAL A 165 -19.41 9.44 -1.02
C VAL A 165 -20.08 9.04 -2.32
N ALA A 166 -21.38 8.73 -2.28
CA ALA A 166 -22.15 8.54 -3.50
C ALA A 166 -22.05 9.82 -4.36
N PRO A 167 -21.92 9.71 -5.70
CA PRO A 167 -21.98 10.91 -6.53
C PRO A 167 -23.31 11.61 -6.24
N ALA A 168 -23.24 12.91 -5.90
CA ALA A 168 -24.42 13.74 -5.76
C ALA A 168 -25.24 13.57 -7.04
N ALA A 169 -26.47 13.06 -6.91
CA ALA A 169 -27.35 12.88 -8.06
C ALA A 169 -27.41 14.21 -8.81
N ALA A 170 -26.95 14.22 -10.06
CA ALA A 170 -27.06 15.38 -10.91
C ALA A 170 -28.54 15.77 -10.95
N ALA A 171 -28.87 16.92 -10.36
CA ALA A 171 -30.20 17.48 -10.45
C ALA A 171 -30.52 17.67 -11.93
N GLN A 172 -31.39 16.81 -12.47
CA GLN A 172 -31.90 16.98 -13.83
C GLN A 172 -32.63 18.34 -13.88
N PRO A 173 -32.27 19.24 -14.81
CA PRO A 173 -33.03 20.47 -14.97
C PRO A 173 -34.44 20.10 -15.42
N ALA A 174 -35.44 20.53 -14.65
CA ALA A 174 -36.83 20.41 -15.05
C ALA A 174 -37.04 21.15 -16.37
N LEU A 175 -37.36 20.42 -17.44
CA LEU A 175 -37.86 21.01 -18.67
C LEU A 175 -39.15 21.78 -18.33
N ARG A 176 -39.19 23.05 -18.76
CA ARG A 176 -40.42 23.85 -18.88
C ARG A 176 -40.74 24.05 -20.34
#